data_AF-A0A358XN07-F1
#
_entry.id   AF-A0A358XN07-F1
#
_cell.length_a   1.000
_cell.length_b   1.000
_cell.length_c   1.000
_cell.angle_alpha   90.00
_cell.angle_beta   90.00
_cell.angle_gamma   90.00
#
_symmetry.space_group_name_H-M   'P 1'
#
loop_
_entity.id
_entity.type
_entity.pdbx_description
1 polymer ?
#
loop_
_entity_poly.entity_id
_entity_poly.type
_entity_poly.pdbx_seq_one_letter_code
_entity_poly.pdbx_strand_id
1 'polypeptide(L)' 'VDDLEMMRAAWKVCNKNPLGSAAGYGSSFPLNRTMTTQLLGFEDLNYNVVYAQMGRGKAERNLAQGVRAIAA' A
#
# COMPACT_ATOMS: atom_id res chain seq x y z
N VAL A 1 9.09 -16.35 -14.80
CA VAL A 1 9.14 -16.34 -13.31
C VAL A 1 9.42 -14.94 -12.83
N ASP A 2 10.41 -14.27 -13.43
CA ASP A 2 10.78 -12.88 -13.13
C ASP A 2 9.61 -11.89 -13.22
N ASP A 3 8.71 -12.05 -14.20
CA ASP A 3 7.54 -11.18 -14.36
C ASP A 3 6.54 -11.31 -13.19
N LEU A 4 6.40 -12.52 -12.65
CA LEU A 4 5.58 -12.77 -11.47
C LEU A 4 6.24 -12.19 -10.20
N GLU A 5 7.58 -12.17 -10.12
CA GLU A 5 8.30 -11.50 -9.04
C GLU A 5 8.15 -9.98 -9.12
N MET A 6 8.14 -9.39 -10.33
CA MET A 6 7.82 -7.97 -10.51
C MET A 6 6.39 -7.65 -10.05
N MET A 7 5.42 -8.49 -10.40
CA MET A 7 4.04 -8.34 -9.95
C MET A 7 3.91 -8.51 -8.43
N ARG A 8 4.62 -9.48 -7.83
CA ARG A 8 4.67 -9.69 -6.39
C ARG A 8 5.30 -8.50 -5.66
N ALA A 9 6.34 -7.89 -6.21
CA ALA A 9 6.95 -6.69 -5.66
C ALA A 9 5.97 -5.51 -5.69
N ALA A 10 5.24 -5.33 -6.80
CA ALA A 10 4.19 -4.32 -6.88
C ALA A 10 3.09 -4.55 -5.82
N TRP A 11 2.65 -5.80 -5.64
CA TRP A 11 1.70 -6.17 -4.60
C TRP A 11 2.20 -5.79 -3.20
N LYS A 12 3.43 -6.18 -2.83
CA LYS A 12 4.02 -5.88 -1.52
C LYS A 12 4.11 -4.37 -1.24
N VAL A 13 4.37 -3.56 -2.26
CA VAL A 13 4.41 -2.10 -2.11
C VAL A 13 3.02 -1.54 -1.82
N CYS A 14 1.99 -2.06 -2.49
CA CYS A 14 0.61 -1.61 -2.35
C CYS A 14 -0.11 -2.20 -1.11
N ASN A 15 0.32 -3.36 -0.62
CA ASN A 15 -0.34 -4.10 0.47
C ASN A 15 -0.01 -3.56 1.87
N LYS A 16 -0.15 -2.25 2.06
CA LYS A 16 0.07 -1.55 3.33
C LYS A 16 -1.15 -0.74 3.71
N ASN A 17 -1.63 -0.90 4.95
CA ASN A 17 -2.86 -0.28 5.43
C ASN A 17 -2.73 1.26 5.51
N PRO A 18 -3.45 2.04 4.68
CA PRO A 18 -3.45 3.50 4.74
C PRO A 18 -4.47 4.05 5.74
N LEU A 19 -5.35 3.21 6.30
CA LEU A 19 -6.42 3.62 7.20
C LEU A 19 -5.85 4.24 8.49
N GLY A 20 -6.45 5.35 8.91
CA GLY A 20 -5.98 6.15 10.05
C GLY A 20 -4.95 7.24 9.69
N SER A 21 -4.55 7.39 8.42
CA SER A 21 -3.71 8.50 7.96
C SER A 21 -4.43 9.87 7.92
N ALA A 22 -5.76 9.86 8.05
CA ALA A 22 -6.63 11.04 7.93
C ALA A 22 -6.31 11.84 6.65
N ALA A 23 -6.27 13.17 6.72
CA ALA A 23 -5.88 14.04 5.61
C ALA A 23 -4.34 14.15 5.41
N GLY A 24 -3.57 13.14 5.87
CA GLY A 24 -2.10 13.14 5.78
C GLY A 24 -1.38 13.64 7.02
N TYR A 25 -2.11 13.96 8.09
CA TYR A 25 -1.57 14.40 9.38
C TYR A 25 -1.67 13.32 10.47
N GLY A 26 -2.24 12.16 10.14
CA GLY A 26 -2.63 11.16 11.13
C GLY A 26 -3.92 11.56 11.86
N SER A 27 -4.35 10.71 12.77
CA SER A 27 -5.55 10.93 13.58
C SER A 27 -5.19 11.21 15.03
N SER A 28 -5.85 12.18 15.65
CA SER A 28 -5.75 12.45 17.08
C SER A 28 -6.62 11.51 17.93
N PHE A 29 -7.48 10.69 17.30
CA PHE A 29 -8.26 9.68 17.99
C PHE A 29 -7.37 8.47 18.34
N PRO A 30 -7.63 7.78 19.47
CA PRO A 30 -6.90 6.59 19.88
C PRO A 30 -7.30 5.36 19.05
N LEU A 31 -7.06 5.42 17.74
CA LEU A 31 -7.43 4.35 16.79
C LEU A 31 -6.43 3.19 16.85
N ASN A 32 -6.95 1.98 17.01
CA ASN A 32 -6.14 0.77 16.87
C ASN A 32 -5.95 0.44 15.38
N ARG A 33 -4.88 0.99 14.78
CA ARG A 33 -4.58 0.75 13.36
C ARG A 33 -4.19 -0.71 13.11
N THR A 34 -3.52 -1.37 14.05
CA THR A 34 -3.15 -2.79 13.96
C THR A 34 -4.37 -3.69 13.80
N MET A 35 -5.44 -3.42 14.55
CA MET A 35 -6.72 -4.15 14.42
C MET A 35 -7.25 -4.06 12.98
N THR A 36 -7.31 -2.85 12.41
CA THR A 36 -7.80 -2.69 11.03
C THR A 36 -6.89 -3.29 9.98
N THR A 37 -5.56 -3.29 10.19
CA THR A 37 -4.60 -3.98 9.32
C THR A 37 -4.91 -5.47 9.26
N GLN A 38 -5.13 -6.10 10.42
CA GLN A 38 -5.47 -7.52 10.52
C GLN A 38 -6.83 -7.84 9.88
N LEU A 39 -7.87 -7.06 10.19
CA LEU A 39 -9.22 -7.30 9.67
C LEU A 39 -9.33 -7.14 8.15
N LEU A 40 -8.55 -6.22 7.56
CA LEU A 40 -8.56 -5.94 6.12
C LEU A 40 -7.55 -6.79 5.34
N GLY A 41 -6.75 -7.63 6.01
CA GLY A 41 -5.77 -8.51 5.38
C GLY A 41 -4.53 -7.81 4.82
N PHE A 42 -4.22 -6.60 5.29
CA PHE A 42 -2.97 -5.94 4.95
C PHE A 42 -1.80 -6.59 5.67
N GLU A 43 -0.64 -6.63 5.01
CA GLU A 43 0.57 -7.23 5.59
C GLU A 43 1.16 -6.34 6.69
N ASP A 44 1.13 -5.02 6.50
CA ASP A 44 1.69 -4.06 7.45
C ASP A 44 0.98 -2.69 7.37
N LEU A 45 1.33 -1.81 8.29
CA LEU A 45 0.87 -0.43 8.35
C LEU A 45 1.60 0.44 7.33
N ASN A 46 0.89 1.43 6.83
CA ASN A 46 1.54 2.58 6.24
C ASN A 46 1.92 3.59 7.34
N TYR A 47 3.17 3.53 7.79
CA TYR A 47 3.67 4.30 8.94
C TYR A 47 3.70 5.81 8.66
N ASN A 48 4.11 6.21 7.46
CA ASN A 48 4.14 7.61 7.07
C ASN A 48 2.76 8.01 6.52
N VAL A 49 2.07 8.86 7.27
CA VAL A 49 0.73 9.35 6.95
C VAL A 49 0.69 10.22 5.69
N VAL A 50 1.76 10.95 5.39
CA VAL A 50 1.90 11.73 4.15
C VAL A 50 2.07 10.78 2.96
N TYR A 51 2.90 9.75 3.12
CA TYR A 51 3.08 8.73 2.08
C TYR A 51 1.79 7.92 1.84
N ALA A 52 0.98 7.68 2.87
CA ALA A 52 -0.31 7.00 2.74
C ALA A 52 -1.29 7.77 1.85
N GLN A 53 -1.26 9.11 1.86
CA GLN A 53 -2.10 9.96 1.00
C GLN A 53 -1.46 10.21 -0.37
N MET A 54 -0.17 10.56 -0.40
CA MET A 54 0.55 10.94 -1.62
C MET A 54 1.09 9.75 -2.42
N GLY A 55 0.91 8.52 -1.94
CA GLY A 55 1.38 7.29 -2.61
C GLY A 55 0.64 6.98 -3.92
N ARG A 56 -0.48 7.67 -4.19
CA ARG A 56 -1.20 7.60 -5.46
C ARG A 56 -0.29 8.06 -6.61
N GLY A 57 -0.46 7.51 -7.80
CA GLY A 57 0.46 7.67 -8.93
C GLY A 57 1.66 6.73 -8.83
N LYS A 58 2.36 6.67 -7.70
CA LYS A 58 3.48 5.72 -7.51
C LYS A 58 2.99 4.27 -7.43
N ALA A 59 1.94 4.01 -6.64
CA ALA A 59 1.32 2.69 -6.54
C ALA A 59 0.77 2.21 -7.89
N GLU A 60 0.02 3.07 -8.58
CA GLU A 60 -0.56 2.79 -9.90
C GLU A 60 0.52 2.54 -10.97
N ARG A 61 1.60 3.34 -10.96
CA ARG A 61 2.75 3.13 -11.85
C ARG A 61 3.44 1.78 -11.58
N ASN A 62 3.69 1.44 -10.32
CA ASN A 62 4.31 0.16 -9.97
C ASN A 62 3.46 -1.03 -10.41
N LEU A 63 2.14 -0.95 -10.18
CA LEU A 63 1.19 -1.96 -10.65
C LEU A 63 1.21 -2.07 -12.17
N ALA A 64 1.18 -0.94 -12.89
CA ALA A 64 1.22 -0.92 -14.34
C ALA A 64 2.51 -1.55 -14.90
N GLN A 65 3.66 -1.33 -14.27
CA GLN A 65 4.91 -1.98 -14.67
C GLN A 65 4.89 -3.50 -14.40
N GLY A 66 4.32 -3.94 -13.28
CA GLY A 66 4.15 -5.37 -13.00
C GLY A 66 3.23 -6.07 -14.01
N VAL A 67 2.10 -5.45 -14.34
CA VAL A 67 1.18 -5.95 -15.38
C VAL A 67 1.86 -5.97 -16.75
N ARG A 68 2.61 -4.91 -17.09
CA ARG A 68 3.38 -4.85 -18.34
C ARG A 68 4.37 -6.01 -18.45
N ALA A 69 5.07 -6.37 -17.37
CA ALA A 69 6.04 -7.46 -17.38
C ALA A 69 5.38 -8.80 -17.74
N ILE A 70 4.16 -9.05 -17.25
CA ILE A 70 3.41 -10.29 -17.56
C ILE A 70 2.85 -10.27 -18.98
N ALA A 71 2.45 -9.10 -19.49
CA ALA A 71 1.79 -8.96 -20.79
C ALA A 71 2.75 -8.89 -21.98
N ALA A 72 4.05 -8.74 -21.74
CA ALA A 72 5.11 -8.68 -22.75
C ALA A 72 5.52 -10.07 -23.22
#